data_AF-A0A521KXU6-F1
#
_entry.id   AF-A0A521KXU6-F1
#
_cell.length_a   1.000
_cell.length_b   1.000
_cell.length_c   1.000
_cell.angle_alpha   90.00
_cell.angle_beta   90.00
_cell.angle_gamma   90.00
#
_symmetry.space_group_name_H-M   'P 1'
#
loop_
_entity.id
_entity.type
_entity.pdbx_description
1 polymer ?
#
loop_
_entity_poly.entity_id
_entity_poly.type
_entity_poly.pdbx_seq_one_letter_code
_entity_poly.pdbx_strand_id
1 'polypeptide(L)'
;TVAYAVELAAVAAIASHLGLVALRQLCWPLLAVVVIRFVVNPEILKYPLGLTPILNWMLWGYGISIAALVVALRFLRPTGDVKLVRAVEAAAALLTFVLLTLEVRSIFQPTAMATPDAGFMERAFYVLVWGGFALAALWVSWARHDPVALWAWRISGMLAAAVAVLLQVLIANPVFQHADVGRLPIANGLLLAYAIPAAMAALARNWIDGEPNRQFAIVVEATASILAFAWVSFEVRHLFDPAFQRSGFEAEGLELYAYSIAWLLFGVALLALGFLRQAAALRHAGMALVCLVVAKVFLIDMAGLQGLLRVFSFLGLGAALIGLGYAYRRLGFDSR
;
A
#
# COMPACT_ATOMS: atom_id res chain seq x y z
N THR A 1 -18.82 -23.62 -9.54
CA THR A 1 -18.42 -22.33 -10.14
C THR A 1 -17.33 -22.50 -11.19
N VAL A 2 -16.27 -23.27 -10.90
CA VAL A 2 -15.21 -23.59 -11.88
C VAL A 2 -15.74 -24.08 -13.23
N ALA A 3 -16.73 -24.99 -13.21
CA ALA A 3 -17.36 -25.50 -14.44
C ALA A 3 -17.89 -24.38 -15.35
N TYR A 4 -18.53 -23.34 -14.80
CA TYR A 4 -19.03 -22.20 -15.59
C TYR A 4 -17.90 -21.35 -16.18
N ALA A 5 -16.78 -21.22 -15.48
CA ALA A 5 -15.62 -20.50 -16.01
C ALA A 5 -14.97 -21.27 -17.18
N VAL A 6 -14.86 -22.59 -17.06
CA VAL A 6 -14.39 -23.48 -18.13
C VAL A 6 -15.36 -23.49 -19.31
N GLU A 7 -16.66 -23.55 -19.03
CA GLU A 7 -17.72 -23.45 -20.04
C GLU A 7 -17.63 -22.12 -20.80
N LEU A 8 -17.43 -21.00 -20.10
CA LEU A 8 -17.21 -19.69 -20.74
C LEU A 8 -16.01 -19.75 -21.70
N ALA A 9 -14.89 -20.35 -21.29
CA ALA A 9 -13.72 -20.50 -22.15
C ALA A 9 -14.02 -21.36 -23.39
N ALA A 10 -14.76 -22.47 -23.23
CA ALA A 10 -15.18 -23.32 -24.33
C ALA A 10 -16.14 -22.61 -25.28
N VAL A 11 -17.14 -21.90 -24.76
CA VAL A 11 -18.10 -21.09 -25.53
C VAL A 11 -17.39 -20.00 -26.30
N ALA A 12 -16.43 -19.30 -25.68
CA ALA A 12 -15.60 -18.30 -26.34
C ALA A 12 -14.77 -18.88 -27.48
N ALA A 13 -14.16 -20.06 -27.28
CA ALA A 13 -13.43 -20.77 -28.33
C ALA A 13 -14.34 -21.12 -29.50
N ILE A 14 -15.46 -21.82 -29.26
CA ILE A 14 -16.42 -22.22 -30.31
C ILE A 14 -16.97 -20.99 -31.04
N ALA A 15 -17.30 -19.92 -30.32
CA ALA A 15 -17.78 -18.67 -30.92
C ALA A 15 -16.74 -18.03 -31.84
N SER A 16 -15.45 -18.06 -31.47
CA SER A 16 -14.37 -17.53 -32.30
C SER A 16 -14.13 -18.36 -33.57
N HIS A 17 -14.25 -19.69 -33.49
CA HIS A 17 -14.07 -20.58 -34.63
C HIS A 17 -15.25 -20.54 -35.62
N LEU A 18 -16.48 -20.43 -35.12
CA LEU A 18 -17.70 -20.44 -35.94
C LEU A 18 -18.19 -19.04 -36.34
N GLY A 19 -17.62 -17.96 -35.77
CA GLY A 19 -18.04 -16.59 -36.06
C GLY A 19 -19.44 -16.24 -35.55
N LEU A 20 -19.98 -16.98 -34.58
CA LEU A 20 -21.37 -16.85 -34.12
C LEU A 20 -21.52 -15.79 -33.03
N VAL A 21 -22.20 -14.68 -33.35
CA VAL A 21 -22.48 -13.59 -32.41
C VAL A 21 -23.35 -14.04 -31.23
N ALA A 22 -24.34 -14.89 -31.48
CA ALA A 22 -25.23 -15.41 -30.42
C ALA A 22 -24.46 -16.20 -29.35
N LEU A 23 -23.48 -17.00 -29.78
CA LEU A 23 -22.66 -17.79 -28.86
C LEU A 23 -21.71 -16.91 -28.05
N ARG A 24 -21.22 -15.81 -28.64
CA ARG A 24 -20.47 -14.79 -27.91
C ARG A 24 -21.33 -14.09 -26.85
N GLN A 25 -22.61 -13.82 -27.13
CA GLN A 25 -23.52 -13.20 -26.16
C GLN A 25 -23.77 -14.10 -24.93
N LEU A 26 -23.72 -15.43 -25.08
CA LEU A 26 -23.81 -16.39 -23.97
C LEU A 26 -22.63 -16.28 -22.98
N CYS A 27 -21.51 -15.66 -23.36
CA CYS A 27 -20.41 -15.40 -22.43
C CYS A 27 -20.79 -14.43 -21.31
N TRP A 28 -21.71 -13.48 -21.55
CA TRP A 28 -22.15 -12.50 -20.54
C TRP A 28 -22.83 -13.14 -19.33
N PRO A 29 -23.90 -13.94 -19.47
CA PRO A 29 -24.54 -14.59 -18.34
C PRO A 29 -23.59 -15.57 -17.63
N LEU A 30 -22.75 -16.30 -18.36
CA LEU A 30 -21.74 -17.18 -17.76
C LEU A 30 -20.75 -16.39 -16.89
N LEU A 31 -20.27 -15.26 -17.39
CA LEU A 31 -19.36 -14.38 -16.66
C LEU A 31 -20.02 -13.85 -15.38
N ALA A 32 -21.28 -13.42 -15.48
CA ALA A 32 -22.05 -12.94 -14.34
C ALA A 32 -22.20 -14.02 -13.26
N VAL A 33 -22.54 -15.26 -13.65
CA VAL A 33 -22.64 -16.39 -12.72
C VAL A 33 -21.31 -16.65 -12.03
N VAL A 34 -20.19 -16.63 -12.75
CA VAL A 34 -18.85 -16.83 -12.17
C VAL A 34 -18.53 -15.75 -11.14
N VAL A 35 -18.72 -14.47 -11.48
CA VAL A 35 -18.45 -13.34 -10.59
C VAL A 35 -19.34 -13.38 -9.36
N ILE A 36 -20.66 -13.54 -9.52
CA ILE A 36 -21.61 -13.59 -8.39
C ILE A 36 -21.24 -14.74 -7.45
N ARG A 37 -21.00 -15.94 -7.98
CA ARG A 37 -20.75 -17.12 -7.13
C ARG A 37 -19.40 -17.09 -6.41
N PHE A 38 -18.40 -16.37 -6.90
CA PHE A 38 -17.12 -16.24 -6.21
C PHE A 38 -17.04 -15.00 -5.31
N VAL A 39 -17.66 -13.89 -5.69
CA VAL A 39 -17.50 -12.63 -4.95
C VAL A 39 -18.60 -12.45 -3.90
N VAL A 40 -19.83 -12.88 -4.19
CA VAL A 40 -20.99 -12.60 -3.34
C VAL A 40 -21.34 -13.77 -2.41
N ASN A 41 -20.86 -14.97 -2.68
CA ASN A 41 -21.24 -16.16 -1.92
C ASN A 41 -20.50 -16.24 -0.56
N PRO A 42 -21.20 -16.06 0.58
CA PRO A 42 -20.57 -16.08 1.90
C PRO A 42 -20.13 -17.47 2.34
N GLU A 43 -20.68 -18.53 1.73
CA GLU A 43 -20.34 -19.93 2.06
C GLU A 43 -18.87 -20.26 1.76
N ILE A 44 -18.22 -19.45 0.92
CA ILE A 44 -16.78 -19.52 0.64
C ILE A 44 -15.97 -19.47 1.93
N LEU A 45 -16.42 -18.73 2.95
CA LEU A 45 -15.71 -18.59 4.22
C LEU A 45 -15.89 -19.78 5.17
N LYS A 46 -16.76 -20.73 4.84
CA LYS A 46 -17.08 -21.89 5.72
C LYS A 46 -16.45 -23.20 5.24
N TYR A 47 -15.94 -23.25 4.01
CA TYR A 47 -15.35 -24.47 3.49
C TYR A 47 -14.02 -24.80 4.18
N PRO A 48 -13.78 -26.09 4.49
CA PRO A 48 -12.55 -26.51 5.15
C PRO A 48 -11.34 -26.25 4.24
N LEU A 49 -10.32 -25.55 4.77
CA LEU A 49 -9.16 -25.10 4.00
C LEU A 49 -8.18 -26.22 3.57
N GLY A 50 -8.38 -27.47 4.02
CA GLY A 50 -7.41 -28.55 3.82
C GLY A 50 -6.18 -28.37 4.71
N LEU A 51 -5.23 -29.30 4.61
CA LEU A 51 -4.05 -29.36 5.50
C LEU A 51 -2.85 -28.52 4.99
N THR A 52 -2.87 -28.10 3.73
CA THR A 52 -1.75 -27.40 3.09
C THR A 52 -1.99 -25.89 3.02
N PRO A 53 -1.15 -25.07 3.68
CA PRO A 53 -1.16 -23.62 3.49
C PRO A 53 -0.97 -23.28 2.00
N ILE A 54 -1.71 -22.29 1.49
CA ILE A 54 -1.69 -21.79 0.11
C ILE A 54 -2.25 -22.78 -0.94
N LEU A 55 -1.87 -24.06 -0.91
CA LEU A 55 -2.43 -25.10 -1.80
C LEU A 55 -3.78 -25.60 -1.26
N ASN A 56 -4.71 -24.68 -1.04
CA ASN A 56 -6.06 -24.96 -0.53
C ASN A 56 -7.08 -25.02 -1.69
N TRP A 57 -8.33 -25.34 -1.38
CA TRP A 57 -9.40 -25.39 -2.37
C TRP A 57 -9.68 -24.02 -3.03
N MET A 58 -9.36 -22.89 -2.38
CA MET A 58 -9.54 -21.55 -2.93
C MET A 58 -8.58 -21.31 -4.08
N LEU A 59 -7.30 -21.66 -3.91
CA LEU A 59 -6.32 -21.60 -5.00
C LEU A 59 -6.77 -22.42 -6.20
N TRP A 60 -7.25 -23.64 -5.99
CA TRP A 60 -7.77 -24.47 -7.09
C TRP A 60 -9.02 -23.86 -7.73
N GLY A 61 -10.00 -23.45 -6.91
CA GLY A 61 -11.27 -22.92 -7.39
C GLY A 61 -11.13 -21.62 -8.16
N TYR A 62 -10.49 -20.62 -7.54
CA TYR A 62 -10.23 -19.34 -8.16
C TYR A 62 -9.16 -19.44 -9.24
N GLY A 63 -8.06 -20.14 -9.00
CA GLY A 63 -6.94 -20.26 -9.95
C GLY A 63 -7.34 -20.90 -11.28
N ILE A 64 -8.08 -22.01 -11.26
CA ILE A 64 -8.58 -22.64 -12.49
C ILE A 64 -9.56 -21.70 -13.21
N SER A 65 -10.38 -20.97 -12.44
CA SER A 65 -11.37 -20.05 -13.02
C SER A 65 -10.71 -18.83 -13.65
N ILE A 66 -9.69 -18.25 -13.02
CA ILE A 66 -8.85 -17.18 -13.58
C ILE A 66 -8.15 -17.68 -14.84
N ALA A 67 -7.55 -18.87 -14.81
CA ALA A 67 -6.91 -19.47 -15.98
C ALA A 67 -7.91 -19.65 -17.14
N ALA A 68 -9.12 -20.12 -16.86
CA ALA A 68 -10.18 -20.26 -17.86
C ALA A 68 -10.59 -18.90 -18.47
N LEU A 69 -10.75 -17.85 -17.66
CA LEU A 69 -11.01 -16.49 -18.17
C LEU A 69 -9.85 -15.98 -19.04
N VAL A 70 -8.60 -16.22 -18.65
CA VAL A 70 -7.42 -15.85 -19.45
C VAL A 70 -7.38 -16.61 -20.78
N VAL A 71 -7.75 -17.90 -20.78
CA VAL A 71 -7.89 -18.69 -22.00
C VAL A 71 -9.02 -18.12 -22.87
N ALA A 72 -10.18 -17.78 -22.29
CA ALA A 72 -11.28 -17.15 -23.01
C ALA A 72 -10.85 -15.85 -23.71
N LEU A 73 -10.02 -15.01 -23.07
CA LEU A 73 -9.49 -13.78 -23.66
C LEU A 73 -8.68 -14.03 -24.94
N ARG A 74 -7.97 -15.16 -25.05
CA ARG A 74 -7.21 -15.50 -26.28
C ARG A 74 -8.14 -15.67 -27.49
N PHE A 75 -9.35 -16.19 -27.26
CA PHE A 75 -10.34 -16.42 -28.31
C PHE A 75 -11.25 -15.20 -28.55
N LEU A 76 -11.51 -14.40 -27.51
CA LEU A 76 -12.38 -13.22 -27.63
C LEU A 76 -11.68 -12.03 -28.27
N ARG A 77 -10.38 -11.81 -28.00
CA ARG A 77 -9.62 -10.66 -28.54
C ARG A 77 -9.64 -10.56 -30.06
N PRO A 78 -9.43 -11.65 -30.84
CA PRO A 78 -9.52 -11.60 -32.31
C PRO A 78 -10.91 -11.25 -32.84
N THR A 79 -11.98 -11.48 -32.07
CA THR A 79 -13.37 -11.27 -32.54
C THR A 79 -13.86 -9.82 -32.46
N GLY A 80 -13.06 -8.91 -31.87
CA GLY A 80 -13.31 -7.47 -31.86
C GLY A 80 -14.38 -6.95 -30.88
N ASP A 81 -14.97 -7.78 -30.01
CA ASP A 81 -15.92 -7.31 -28.98
C ASP A 81 -15.17 -6.76 -27.75
N VAL A 82 -14.84 -5.46 -27.83
CA VAL A 82 -14.07 -4.76 -26.79
C VAL A 82 -14.77 -4.76 -25.43
N LYS A 83 -16.11 -4.69 -25.39
CA LYS A 83 -16.85 -4.62 -24.12
C LYS A 83 -16.77 -5.94 -23.37
N LEU A 84 -16.98 -7.06 -24.08
CA LEU A 84 -16.89 -8.38 -23.47
C LEU A 84 -15.45 -8.72 -23.05
N VAL A 85 -14.45 -8.38 -23.88
CA VAL A 85 -13.02 -8.58 -23.54
C VAL A 85 -12.69 -7.84 -22.24
N ARG A 86 -13.05 -6.56 -22.12
CA ARG A 86 -12.81 -5.76 -20.92
C ARG A 86 -13.54 -6.30 -19.69
N ALA A 87 -14.77 -6.80 -19.86
CA ALA A 87 -15.52 -7.41 -18.77
C ALA A 87 -14.84 -8.69 -18.25
N VAL A 88 -14.33 -9.53 -19.15
CA VAL A 88 -13.58 -10.74 -18.79
C VAL A 88 -12.23 -10.40 -18.15
N GLU A 89 -11.51 -9.37 -18.64
CA GLU A 89 -10.29 -8.86 -18.01
C GLU A 89 -10.55 -8.33 -16.59
N ALA A 90 -11.63 -7.55 -16.41
CA ALA A 90 -12.01 -7.01 -15.12
C ALA A 90 -12.41 -8.14 -14.14
N ALA A 91 -13.14 -9.15 -14.60
CA ALA A 91 -13.49 -10.31 -13.80
C ALA A 91 -12.23 -11.11 -13.39
N ALA A 92 -11.28 -11.32 -14.31
CA ALA A 92 -10.03 -12.00 -14.00
C ALA A 92 -9.19 -11.23 -12.96
N ALA A 93 -9.09 -9.91 -13.11
CA ALA A 93 -8.42 -9.03 -12.15
C ALA A 93 -9.11 -9.06 -10.77
N LEU A 94 -10.45 -8.98 -10.75
CA LEU A 94 -11.25 -9.05 -9.52
C LEU A 94 -11.08 -10.39 -8.81
N LEU A 95 -11.20 -11.51 -9.52
CA LEU A 95 -11.01 -12.84 -8.92
C LEU A 95 -9.57 -13.02 -8.41
N THR A 96 -8.57 -12.46 -9.09
CA THR A 96 -7.19 -12.48 -8.61
C THR A 96 -7.05 -11.69 -7.32
N PHE A 97 -7.61 -10.48 -7.25
CA PHE A 97 -7.60 -9.65 -6.04
C PHE A 97 -8.32 -10.33 -4.86
N VAL A 98 -9.48 -10.94 -5.10
CA VAL A 98 -10.25 -11.67 -4.09
C VAL A 98 -9.47 -12.90 -3.62
N LEU A 99 -8.92 -13.70 -4.53
CA LEU A 99 -8.08 -14.84 -4.18
C LEU A 99 -6.92 -14.42 -3.28
N LEU A 100 -6.16 -13.40 -3.68
CA LEU A 100 -5.03 -12.91 -2.89
C LEU A 100 -5.46 -12.44 -1.49
N THR A 101 -6.62 -11.80 -1.38
CA THR A 101 -7.19 -11.38 -0.09
C THR A 101 -7.59 -12.59 0.77
N LEU A 102 -8.26 -13.57 0.18
CA LEU A 102 -8.66 -14.79 0.90
C LEU A 102 -7.45 -15.63 1.30
N GLU A 103 -6.38 -15.66 0.52
CA GLU A 103 -5.14 -16.34 0.90
C GLU A 103 -4.50 -15.72 2.13
N VAL A 104 -4.41 -14.38 2.21
CA VAL A 104 -3.97 -13.70 3.44
C VAL A 104 -4.85 -14.10 4.61
N ARG A 105 -6.18 -14.04 4.44
CA ARG A 105 -7.13 -14.45 5.48
C ARG A 105 -6.92 -15.89 5.94
N SER A 106 -6.67 -16.79 5.01
CA SER A 106 -6.48 -18.22 5.27
C SER A 106 -5.22 -18.52 6.08
N ILE A 107 -4.15 -17.75 5.86
CA ILE A 107 -2.88 -17.92 6.56
C ILE A 107 -2.99 -17.46 8.01
N PHE A 108 -3.66 -16.33 8.24
CA PHE A 108 -3.79 -15.76 9.59
C PHE A 108 -4.94 -16.37 10.40
N GLN A 109 -6.05 -16.73 9.76
CA GLN A 109 -7.27 -17.20 10.43
C GLN A 109 -7.89 -18.44 9.75
N PRO A 110 -7.17 -19.57 9.70
CA PRO A 110 -7.62 -20.75 8.95
C PRO A 110 -8.93 -21.37 9.49
N THR A 111 -9.18 -21.26 10.79
CA THR A 111 -10.38 -21.84 11.42
C THR A 111 -11.52 -20.84 11.58
N ALA A 112 -11.29 -19.55 11.27
CA ALA A 112 -12.19 -18.45 11.62
C ALA A 112 -12.27 -17.39 10.51
N MET A 113 -12.36 -17.81 9.25
CA MET A 113 -12.32 -16.90 8.10
C MET A 113 -13.43 -15.83 8.10
N ALA A 114 -14.56 -16.09 8.77
CA ALA A 114 -15.72 -15.21 8.84
C ALA A 114 -15.67 -14.15 9.95
N THR A 115 -14.68 -14.15 10.84
CA THR A 115 -14.61 -13.12 11.90
C THR A 115 -14.25 -11.76 11.29
N PRO A 116 -14.81 -10.65 11.80
CA PRO A 116 -14.54 -9.33 11.25
C PRO A 116 -13.16 -8.78 11.65
N ASP A 117 -12.57 -9.29 12.73
CA ASP A 117 -11.33 -8.77 13.27
C ASP A 117 -10.13 -9.24 12.46
N ALA A 118 -9.19 -8.32 12.21
CA ALA A 118 -7.90 -8.60 11.59
C ALA A 118 -6.79 -8.05 12.50
N GLY A 119 -5.84 -8.90 12.88
CA GLY A 119 -4.70 -8.51 13.72
C GLY A 119 -3.74 -7.54 13.02
N PHE A 120 -2.79 -6.96 13.76
CA PHE A 120 -1.82 -6.00 13.20
C PHE A 120 -1.05 -6.55 11.99
N MET A 121 -0.48 -7.75 12.14
CA MET A 121 0.27 -8.39 11.06
C MET A 121 -0.62 -8.78 9.88
N GLU A 122 -1.85 -9.24 10.14
CA GLU A 122 -2.80 -9.56 9.07
C GLU A 122 -3.13 -8.32 8.23
N ARG A 123 -3.41 -7.18 8.88
CA ARG A 123 -3.62 -5.89 8.20
C ARG A 123 -2.41 -5.44 7.40
N ALA A 124 -1.20 -5.60 7.94
CA ALA A 124 0.04 -5.31 7.21
C ALA A 124 0.14 -6.15 5.93
N PHE A 125 -0.18 -7.45 5.98
CA PHE A 125 -0.19 -8.31 4.80
C PHE A 125 -1.27 -7.93 3.79
N TYR A 126 -2.47 -7.51 4.22
CA TYR A 126 -3.46 -6.97 3.29
C TYR A 126 -2.93 -5.74 2.54
N VAL A 127 -2.32 -4.78 3.25
CA VAL A 127 -1.72 -3.59 2.62
C VAL A 127 -0.63 -3.96 1.63
N LEU A 128 0.25 -4.90 1.97
CA LEU A 128 1.31 -5.37 1.08
C LEU A 128 0.76 -6.06 -0.16
N VAL A 129 -0.21 -6.95 0.00
CA VAL A 129 -0.79 -7.71 -1.12
C VAL A 129 -1.62 -6.80 -2.03
N TRP A 130 -2.47 -5.95 -1.45
CA TRP A 130 -3.28 -5.00 -2.22
C TRP A 130 -2.41 -3.94 -2.90
N GLY A 131 -1.38 -3.43 -2.22
CA GLY A 131 -0.40 -2.51 -2.80
C GLY A 131 0.43 -3.16 -3.90
N GLY A 132 0.78 -4.44 -3.76
CA GLY A 132 1.56 -5.18 -4.75
C GLY A 132 0.75 -5.44 -6.01
N PHE A 133 -0.52 -5.84 -5.82
CA PHE A 133 -1.49 -5.94 -6.91
C PHE A 133 -1.70 -4.58 -7.60
N ALA A 134 -1.82 -3.49 -6.83
CA ALA A 134 -1.96 -2.14 -7.37
C ALA A 134 -0.74 -1.72 -8.20
N LEU A 135 0.48 -1.98 -7.72
CA LEU A 135 1.71 -1.71 -8.46
C LEU A 135 1.78 -2.49 -9.77
N ALA A 136 1.46 -3.78 -9.74
CA ALA A 136 1.41 -4.61 -10.94
C ALA A 136 0.36 -4.09 -11.94
N ALA A 137 -0.83 -3.72 -11.45
CA ALA A 137 -1.88 -3.14 -12.27
C ALA A 137 -1.50 -1.77 -12.86
N LEU A 138 -0.82 -0.91 -12.09
CA LEU A 138 -0.31 0.38 -12.55
C LEU A 138 0.77 0.20 -13.63
N TRP A 139 1.69 -0.75 -13.44
CA TRP A 139 2.69 -1.08 -14.45
C TRP A 139 2.05 -1.58 -15.75
N VAL A 140 1.04 -2.46 -15.65
CA VAL A 140 0.28 -2.92 -16.82
C VAL A 140 -0.49 -1.78 -17.48
N SER A 141 -1.14 -0.90 -16.71
CA SER A 141 -1.88 0.24 -17.26
C SER A 141 -0.96 1.20 -17.99
N TRP A 142 0.23 1.46 -17.44
CA TRP A 142 1.26 2.28 -18.10
C TRP A 142 1.80 1.61 -19.37
N ALA A 143 2.15 0.32 -19.31
CA ALA A 143 2.75 -0.39 -20.43
C ALA A 143 1.77 -0.64 -21.59
N ARG A 144 0.49 -0.89 -21.29
CA ARG A 144 -0.52 -1.32 -22.27
C ARG A 144 -1.65 -0.31 -22.50
N HIS A 145 -1.67 0.80 -21.75
CA HIS A 145 -2.75 1.79 -21.77
C HIS A 145 -4.13 1.14 -21.56
N ASP A 146 -4.19 0.08 -20.75
CA ASP A 146 -5.40 -0.70 -20.51
C ASP A 146 -6.30 -0.02 -19.45
N PRO A 147 -7.55 0.36 -19.79
CA PRO A 147 -8.47 0.98 -18.85
C PRO A 147 -8.88 0.04 -17.69
N VAL A 148 -8.87 -1.28 -17.89
CA VAL A 148 -9.21 -2.22 -16.82
C VAL A 148 -8.11 -2.21 -15.77
N ALA A 149 -6.85 -2.32 -16.19
CA ALA A 149 -5.69 -2.17 -15.32
C ALA A 149 -5.66 -0.81 -14.62
N LEU A 150 -6.10 0.27 -15.30
CA LEU A 150 -6.22 1.60 -14.71
C LEU A 150 -7.16 1.61 -13.49
N TRP A 151 -8.37 1.08 -13.65
CA TRP A 151 -9.32 1.01 -12.55
C TRP A 151 -8.91 0.00 -11.48
N ALA A 152 -8.28 -1.11 -11.86
CA ALA A 152 -7.80 -2.11 -10.93
C ALA A 152 -6.74 -1.52 -9.99
N TRP A 153 -5.79 -0.74 -10.52
CA TRP A 153 -4.78 -0.07 -9.69
C TRP A 153 -5.42 1.01 -8.80
N ARG A 154 -6.34 1.83 -9.33
CA ARG A 154 -7.00 2.90 -8.56
C ARG A 154 -7.76 2.34 -7.36
N ILE A 155 -8.56 1.30 -7.57
CA ILE A 155 -9.40 0.73 -6.50
C ILE A 155 -8.50 0.05 -5.45
N SER A 156 -7.64 -0.87 -5.88
CA SER A 156 -6.77 -1.62 -4.96
C SER A 156 -5.74 -0.73 -4.25
N GLY A 157 -5.16 0.24 -4.96
CA GLY A 157 -4.19 1.19 -4.43
C GLY A 157 -4.82 2.15 -3.42
N MET A 158 -6.02 2.66 -3.71
CA MET A 158 -6.75 3.50 -2.74
C MET A 158 -7.19 2.71 -1.51
N LEU A 159 -7.62 1.45 -1.68
CA LEU A 159 -7.93 0.58 -0.54
C LEU A 159 -6.69 0.33 0.32
N ALA A 160 -5.55 -0.01 -0.29
CA ALA A 160 -4.29 -0.21 0.41
C ALA A 160 -3.86 1.07 1.15
N ALA A 161 -3.90 2.22 0.49
CA ALA A 161 -3.56 3.51 1.09
C ALA A 161 -4.52 3.88 2.24
N ALA A 162 -5.83 3.66 2.06
CA ALA A 162 -6.83 3.94 3.09
C ALA A 162 -6.62 3.07 4.33
N VAL A 163 -6.40 1.76 4.17
CA VAL A 163 -6.11 0.86 5.30
C VAL A 163 -4.79 1.23 5.95
N ALA A 164 -3.73 1.47 5.18
CA ALA A 164 -2.42 1.81 5.73
C ALA A 164 -2.45 3.13 6.52
N VAL A 165 -3.06 4.18 5.97
CA VAL A 165 -3.08 5.50 6.61
C VAL A 165 -4.18 5.59 7.67
N LEU A 166 -5.44 5.33 7.31
CA LEU A 166 -6.55 5.55 8.24
C LEU A 166 -6.58 4.51 9.34
N LEU A 167 -6.44 3.22 9.00
CA LEU A 167 -6.47 2.18 10.03
C LEU A 167 -5.10 2.02 10.68
N GLN A 168 -4.04 1.78 9.94
CA GLN A 168 -2.78 1.33 10.53
C GLN A 168 -1.93 2.47 11.14
N VAL A 169 -2.02 3.70 10.64
CA VAL A 169 -1.35 4.86 11.25
C VAL A 169 -2.24 5.55 12.28
N LEU A 170 -3.51 5.86 11.95
CA LEU A 170 -4.33 6.71 12.80
C LEU A 170 -5.12 5.97 13.89
N ILE A 171 -5.75 4.82 13.56
CA ILE A 171 -6.75 4.19 14.46
C ILE A 171 -6.17 3.00 15.25
N ALA A 172 -5.45 2.11 14.58
CA ALA A 172 -5.09 0.78 15.05
C ALA A 172 -3.57 0.55 14.94
N ASN A 173 -2.82 1.52 15.45
CA ASN A 173 -1.36 1.52 15.48
C ASN A 173 -0.83 0.85 16.78
N PRO A 174 0.44 0.44 16.83
CA PRO A 174 1.01 -0.30 17.96
C PRO A 174 1.08 0.50 19.27
N VAL A 175 0.98 1.85 19.20
CA VAL A 175 1.01 2.73 20.38
C VAL A 175 -0.32 2.70 21.15
N PHE A 176 -1.44 2.45 20.46
CA PHE A 176 -2.76 2.35 21.08
C PHE A 176 -3.27 0.92 21.24
N GLN A 177 -2.83 0.02 20.36
CA GLN A 177 -3.21 -1.38 20.38
C GLN A 177 -1.97 -2.25 20.48
N HIS A 178 -1.91 -3.10 21.49
CA HIS A 178 -0.79 -4.03 21.64
C HIS A 178 -0.65 -4.88 20.37
N ALA A 179 0.53 -4.85 19.78
CA ALA A 179 0.86 -5.58 18.57
C ALA A 179 2.21 -6.26 18.76
N ASP A 180 2.27 -7.56 18.43
CA ASP A 180 3.55 -8.24 18.34
C ASP A 180 4.23 -7.87 17.02
N VAL A 181 5.20 -6.96 17.11
CA VAL A 181 6.02 -6.53 15.98
C VAL A 181 7.34 -7.30 15.91
N GLY A 182 7.64 -8.20 16.85
CA GLY A 182 8.94 -8.85 16.95
C GLY A 182 10.04 -7.98 17.59
N ARG A 183 11.18 -8.61 17.87
CA ARG A 183 12.26 -8.02 18.70
C ARG A 183 13.45 -7.45 17.93
N LEU A 184 13.59 -7.78 16.65
CA LEU A 184 14.73 -7.34 15.85
C LEU A 184 14.61 -5.83 15.57
N PRO A 185 15.71 -5.06 15.67
CA PRO A 185 15.68 -3.65 15.26
C PRO A 185 15.53 -3.58 13.74
N ILE A 186 14.68 -2.68 13.24
CA ILE A 186 14.46 -2.42 11.80
C ILE A 186 13.84 -3.59 11.03
N ALA A 187 14.26 -4.84 11.24
CA ALA A 187 13.73 -6.06 10.61
C ALA A 187 12.57 -6.65 11.45
N ASN A 188 11.53 -5.85 11.65
CA ASN A 188 10.37 -6.17 12.49
C ASN A 188 9.06 -6.02 11.70
N GLY A 189 7.93 -6.22 12.37
CA GLY A 189 6.59 -6.02 11.82
C GLY A 189 6.31 -4.58 11.38
N LEU A 190 7.01 -3.58 11.93
CA LEU A 190 6.88 -2.17 11.51
C LEU A 190 7.44 -1.95 10.10
N LEU A 191 8.52 -2.64 9.75
CA LEU A 191 9.07 -2.63 8.39
C LEU A 191 8.04 -3.12 7.38
N LEU A 192 7.40 -4.25 7.67
CA LEU A 192 6.36 -4.84 6.83
C LEU A 192 5.10 -3.96 6.77
N ALA A 193 4.71 -3.38 7.89
CA ALA A 193 3.50 -2.56 8.01
C ALA A 193 3.61 -1.17 7.39
N TYR A 194 4.79 -0.55 7.45
CA TYR A 194 4.95 0.86 7.13
C TYR A 194 6.06 1.11 6.11
N ALA A 195 7.27 0.57 6.31
CA ALA A 195 8.40 0.87 5.44
C ALA A 195 8.27 0.27 4.04
N ILE A 196 7.88 -1.00 3.93
CA ILE A 196 7.69 -1.67 2.64
C ILE A 196 6.52 -1.03 1.88
N PRO A 197 5.34 -0.79 2.47
CA PRO A 197 4.27 -0.03 1.80
C PRO A 197 4.69 1.39 1.39
N ALA A 198 5.51 2.08 2.19
CA ALA A 198 6.07 3.38 1.81
C ALA A 198 6.98 3.27 0.58
N ALA A 199 7.85 2.26 0.54
CA ALA A 199 8.73 1.99 -0.59
C ALA A 199 7.91 1.62 -1.85
N MET A 200 6.86 0.82 -1.71
CA MET A 200 5.94 0.48 -2.79
C MET A 200 5.24 1.72 -3.36
N ALA A 201 4.71 2.59 -2.50
CA ALA A 201 4.13 3.85 -2.94
C ALA A 201 5.18 4.76 -3.62
N ALA A 202 6.42 4.80 -3.13
CA ALA A 202 7.50 5.54 -3.78
C ALA A 202 7.89 4.96 -5.16
N LEU A 203 7.84 3.63 -5.31
CA LEU A 203 8.09 2.94 -6.59
C LEU A 203 6.99 3.20 -7.62
N ALA A 204 5.74 3.35 -7.19
CA ALA A 204 4.60 3.66 -8.07
C ALA A 204 4.84 4.92 -8.91
N ARG A 205 5.65 5.87 -8.40
CA ARG A 205 6.01 7.10 -9.12
C ARG A 205 6.68 6.85 -10.47
N ASN A 206 7.33 5.71 -10.69
CA ASN A 206 7.97 5.39 -11.98
C ASN A 206 6.96 5.19 -13.11
N TRP A 207 5.69 4.93 -12.79
CA TRP A 207 4.62 4.64 -13.76
C TRP A 207 3.40 5.55 -13.60
N ILE A 208 3.40 6.41 -12.59
CA ILE A 208 2.26 7.27 -12.26
C ILE A 208 1.98 8.34 -13.33
N ASP A 209 2.95 8.66 -14.19
CA ASP A 209 2.75 9.59 -15.30
C ASP A 209 1.72 9.07 -16.32
N GLY A 210 1.45 7.76 -16.34
CA GLY A 210 0.37 7.15 -17.12
C GLY A 210 -1.03 7.36 -16.53
N GLU A 211 -1.14 7.87 -15.30
CA GLU A 211 -2.42 8.16 -14.65
C GLU A 211 -2.93 9.57 -15.04
N PRO A 212 -4.11 9.68 -15.69
CA PRO A 212 -4.60 10.97 -16.17
C PRO A 212 -4.89 11.99 -15.07
N ASN A 213 -5.28 11.55 -13.86
CA ASN A 213 -5.64 12.45 -12.78
C ASN A 213 -4.47 12.64 -11.80
N ARG A 214 -3.89 13.84 -11.80
CA ARG A 214 -2.78 14.24 -10.93
C ARG A 214 -3.07 14.10 -9.43
N GLN A 215 -4.33 14.10 -9.00
CA GLN A 215 -4.70 13.87 -7.59
C GLN A 215 -4.16 12.53 -7.07
N PHE A 216 -4.16 11.49 -7.91
CA PHE A 216 -3.63 10.19 -7.53
C PHE A 216 -2.13 10.20 -7.29
N ALA A 217 -1.37 10.96 -8.07
CA ALA A 217 0.06 11.14 -7.82
C ALA A 217 0.30 11.81 -6.46
N ILE A 218 -0.51 12.80 -6.10
CA ILE A 218 -0.45 13.45 -4.77
C ILE A 218 -0.76 12.45 -3.67
N VAL A 219 -1.81 11.62 -3.83
CA VAL A 219 -2.16 10.59 -2.84
C VAL A 219 -1.02 9.60 -2.66
N VAL A 220 -0.43 9.09 -3.75
CA VAL A 220 0.70 8.15 -3.70
C VAL A 220 1.91 8.77 -2.99
N GLU A 221 2.29 10.01 -3.33
CA GLU A 221 3.40 10.71 -2.68
C GLU A 221 3.13 10.98 -1.20
N ALA A 222 1.89 11.36 -0.85
CA ALA A 222 1.46 11.58 0.53
C ALA A 222 1.49 10.26 1.32
N THR A 223 0.94 9.17 0.77
CA THR A 223 0.98 7.84 1.38
C THR A 223 2.42 7.40 1.63
N ALA A 224 3.31 7.53 0.65
CA ALA A 224 4.73 7.19 0.82
C ALA A 224 5.38 7.98 1.97
N SER A 225 5.13 9.30 2.01
CA SER A 225 5.73 10.20 3.01
C SER A 225 5.18 9.94 4.42
N ILE A 226 3.86 9.78 4.55
CA ILE A 226 3.18 9.51 5.83
C ILE A 226 3.63 8.16 6.39
N LEU A 227 3.67 7.11 5.58
CA LEU A 227 4.06 5.78 6.03
C LEU A 227 5.55 5.73 6.40
N ALA A 228 6.42 6.40 5.63
CA ALA A 228 7.83 6.49 5.98
C ALA A 228 8.06 7.27 7.29
N PHE A 229 7.33 8.36 7.51
CA PHE A 229 7.39 9.12 8.76
C PHE A 229 6.85 8.34 9.96
N ALA A 230 5.74 7.62 9.77
CA ALA A 230 5.16 6.75 10.79
C ALA A 230 6.13 5.62 11.15
N TRP A 231 6.77 4.99 10.16
CA TRP A 231 7.79 3.97 10.39
C TRP A 231 8.95 4.50 11.24
N VAL A 232 9.56 5.63 10.86
CA VAL A 232 10.66 6.24 11.63
C VAL A 232 10.22 6.55 13.07
N SER A 233 9.00 7.06 13.25
CA SER A 233 8.47 7.40 14.58
C SER A 233 8.20 6.16 15.44
N PHE A 234 7.67 5.10 14.86
CA PHE A 234 7.42 3.85 15.58
C PHE A 234 8.70 3.04 15.83
N GLU A 235 9.71 3.13 14.96
CA GLU A 235 11.04 2.56 15.24
C GLU A 235 11.68 3.25 16.44
N VAL A 236 11.59 4.58 16.56
CA VAL A 236 12.06 5.27 17.78
C VAL A 236 11.32 4.71 19.00
N ARG A 237 9.99 4.56 18.97
CA ARG A 237 9.25 3.95 20.08
C ARG A 237 9.73 2.53 20.38
N HIS A 238 9.91 1.70 19.36
CA HIS A 238 10.33 0.31 19.47
C HIS A 238 11.72 0.16 20.09
N LEU A 239 12.64 1.10 19.83
CA LEU A 239 13.97 1.11 20.45
C LEU A 239 13.93 1.28 21.98
N PHE A 240 12.98 2.06 22.51
CA PHE A 240 12.85 2.31 23.95
C PHE A 240 11.78 1.44 24.63
N ASP A 241 10.80 0.95 23.88
CA ASP A 241 9.73 0.07 24.33
C ASP A 241 9.45 -1.01 23.28
N PRO A 242 10.30 -2.07 23.21
CA PRO A 242 10.24 -3.06 22.13
C PRO A 242 8.93 -3.86 22.06
N ALA A 243 8.17 -3.91 23.15
CA ALA A 243 6.91 -4.63 23.23
C ALA A 243 5.68 -3.69 23.21
N PHE A 244 5.89 -2.38 23.03
CA PHE A 244 4.83 -1.36 23.08
C PHE A 244 3.94 -1.49 24.32
N GLN A 245 4.58 -1.64 25.50
CA GLN A 245 3.87 -1.81 26.77
C GLN A 245 3.22 -0.50 27.25
N ARG A 246 3.82 0.65 26.91
CA ARG A 246 3.30 1.97 27.23
C ARG A 246 2.28 2.37 26.17
N SER A 247 1.06 2.66 26.62
CA SER A 247 0.02 3.19 25.76
C SER A 247 0.15 4.71 25.60
N GLY A 248 -0.19 5.22 24.43
CA GLY A 248 -0.17 6.65 24.14
C GLY A 248 1.21 7.21 23.83
N PHE A 249 1.27 8.53 23.64
CA PHE A 249 2.45 9.22 23.09
C PHE A 249 3.44 9.73 24.15
N GLU A 250 3.29 9.33 25.41
CA GLU A 250 4.18 9.76 26.48
C GLU A 250 5.60 9.25 26.19
N ALA A 251 6.55 10.18 26.14
CA ALA A 251 7.97 9.92 25.89
C ALA A 251 8.78 10.78 26.87
N GLU A 252 9.79 10.19 27.49
CA GLU A 252 10.60 10.86 28.51
C GLU A 252 12.10 10.65 28.27
N GLY A 253 12.91 11.56 28.81
CA GLY A 253 14.36 11.45 28.78
C GLY A 253 14.93 11.29 27.37
N LEU A 254 15.77 10.27 27.18
CA LEU A 254 16.48 10.01 25.92
C LEU A 254 15.55 9.73 24.72
N GLU A 255 14.38 9.15 24.96
CA GLU A 255 13.41 8.85 23.90
C GLU A 255 12.91 10.14 23.24
N LEU A 256 12.61 11.17 24.04
CA LEU A 256 12.10 12.45 23.56
C LEU A 256 13.11 13.18 22.65
N TYR A 257 14.40 13.09 22.98
CA TYR A 257 15.48 13.61 22.14
C TYR A 257 15.70 12.75 20.87
N ALA A 258 15.56 11.42 20.97
CA ALA A 258 15.67 10.52 19.83
C ALA A 258 14.60 10.82 18.76
N TYR A 259 13.37 11.14 19.18
CA TYR A 259 12.32 11.62 18.25
C TYR A 259 12.76 12.88 17.49
N SER A 260 13.32 13.88 18.17
CA SER A 260 13.80 15.11 17.53
C SER A 260 14.91 14.84 16.52
N ILE A 261 15.89 14.01 16.88
CA ILE A 261 16.99 13.64 15.96
C ILE A 261 16.43 12.90 14.75
N ALA A 262 15.59 11.89 14.96
CA ALA A 262 15.01 11.08 13.89
C ALA A 262 14.15 11.93 12.94
N TRP A 263 13.30 12.81 13.47
CA TRP A 263 12.46 13.70 12.67
C TRP A 263 13.28 14.75 11.92
N LEU A 264 14.35 15.28 12.52
CA LEU A 264 15.26 16.20 11.84
C LEU A 264 15.95 15.51 10.66
N LEU A 265 16.51 14.32 10.87
CA LEU A 265 17.17 13.54 9.82
C LEU A 265 16.18 13.19 8.70
N PHE A 266 14.95 12.79 9.06
CA PHE A 266 13.90 12.52 8.08
C PHE A 266 13.50 13.77 7.29
N GLY A 267 13.35 14.93 7.95
CA GLY A 267 13.05 16.20 7.28
C GLY A 267 14.16 16.65 6.33
N VAL A 268 15.43 16.48 6.72
CA VAL A 268 16.59 16.75 5.86
C VAL A 268 16.62 15.78 4.67
N ALA A 269 16.34 14.50 4.89
CA ALA A 269 16.26 13.51 3.81
C ALA A 269 15.13 13.84 2.82
N LEU A 270 13.96 14.29 3.30
CA LEU A 270 12.86 14.76 2.45
C LEU A 270 13.26 15.99 1.62
N LEU A 271 13.96 16.96 2.23
CA LEU A 271 14.49 18.13 1.52
C LEU A 271 15.46 17.71 0.41
N ALA A 272 16.45 16.87 0.75
CA ALA A 272 17.44 16.36 -0.20
C ALA A 272 16.77 15.61 -1.36
N LEU A 273 15.82 14.71 -1.05
CA LEU A 273 15.04 13.99 -2.06
C LEU A 273 14.20 14.94 -2.91
N GLY A 274 13.61 15.98 -2.31
CA GLY A 274 12.84 17.00 -3.01
C GLY A 274 13.66 17.87 -3.98
N PHE A 275 14.94 18.11 -3.67
CA PHE A 275 15.88 18.73 -4.61
C PHE A 275 16.29 17.76 -5.72
N LEU A 276 16.73 16.55 -5.36
CA LEU A 276 17.17 15.53 -6.33
C LEU A 276 16.07 15.15 -7.33
N ARG A 277 14.82 15.10 -6.88
CA ARG A 277 13.66 14.71 -7.69
C ARG A 277 12.89 15.90 -8.26
N GLN A 278 13.37 17.14 -8.06
CA GLN A 278 12.68 18.37 -8.44
C GLN A 278 11.21 18.46 -7.95
N ALA A 279 10.89 17.82 -6.83
CA ALA A 279 9.54 17.74 -6.30
C ALA A 279 9.30 18.82 -5.23
N ALA A 280 8.56 19.88 -5.59
CA ALA A 280 8.23 20.97 -4.68
C ALA A 280 7.52 20.50 -3.41
N ALA A 281 6.60 19.53 -3.53
CA ALA A 281 5.86 18.98 -2.39
C ALA A 281 6.80 18.39 -1.32
N LEU A 282 7.78 17.58 -1.71
CA LEU A 282 8.76 17.00 -0.79
C LEU A 282 9.64 18.07 -0.13
N ARG A 283 10.01 19.12 -0.88
CA ARG A 283 10.78 20.25 -0.30
C ARG A 283 9.97 20.99 0.75
N HIS A 284 8.71 21.30 0.48
CA HIS A 284 7.84 21.99 1.44
C HIS A 284 7.55 21.11 2.65
N ALA A 285 7.29 19.82 2.46
CA ALA A 285 7.08 18.87 3.57
C ALA A 285 8.33 18.75 4.45
N GLY A 286 9.51 18.59 3.86
CA GLY A 286 10.77 18.54 4.59
C GLY A 286 11.08 19.84 5.34
N MET A 287 10.87 21.00 4.70
CA MET A 287 11.04 22.31 5.36
C MET A 287 10.08 22.48 6.54
N ALA A 288 8.80 22.16 6.35
CA ALA A 288 7.80 22.24 7.41
C ALA A 288 8.16 21.34 8.59
N LEU A 289 8.62 20.10 8.33
CA LEU A 289 9.04 19.19 9.37
C LEU A 289 10.30 19.67 10.09
N VAL A 290 11.31 20.19 9.39
CA VAL A 290 12.50 20.75 10.04
C VAL A 290 12.13 21.95 10.92
N CYS A 291 11.27 22.85 10.45
CA CYS A 291 10.76 23.97 11.26
C CYS A 291 10.01 23.47 12.50
N LEU A 292 9.17 22.43 12.36
CA LEU A 292 8.45 21.82 13.48
C LEU A 292 9.43 21.24 14.50
N VAL A 293 10.44 20.49 14.05
CA VAL A 293 11.44 19.90 14.94
C VAL A 293 12.25 20.99 15.65
N VAL A 294 12.64 22.04 14.93
CA VAL A 294 13.31 23.20 15.52
C VAL A 294 12.45 23.81 16.63
N ALA A 295 11.16 24.05 16.37
CA ALA A 295 10.25 24.57 17.38
C ALA A 295 10.10 23.61 18.57
N LYS A 296 9.95 22.30 18.32
CA LYS A 296 9.90 21.26 19.36
C LYS A 296 11.14 21.29 20.24
N VAL A 297 12.34 21.33 19.64
CA VAL A 297 13.61 21.33 20.37
C VAL A 297 13.69 22.55 21.31
N PHE A 298 13.24 23.72 20.86
CA PHE A 298 13.23 24.92 21.69
C PHE A 298 12.18 24.89 22.81
N LEU A 299 10.95 24.48 22.50
CA LEU A 299 9.83 24.58 23.43
C LEU A 299 9.82 23.45 24.46
N ILE A 300 10.23 22.25 24.04
CA ILE A 300 10.09 21.02 24.84
C ILE A 300 11.46 20.52 25.26
N ASP A 301 12.37 20.25 24.31
CA ASP A 301 13.64 19.57 24.62
C ASP A 301 14.57 20.45 25.49
N MET A 302 14.53 21.79 25.33
CA MET A 302 15.32 22.70 26.17
C MET A 302 14.80 22.88 27.59
N ALA A 303 13.54 22.52 27.88
CA ALA A 303 12.98 22.63 29.22
C ALA A 303 13.74 21.73 30.23
N GLY A 304 14.26 20.59 29.75
CA GLY A 304 15.07 19.66 30.54
C GLY A 304 16.56 20.00 30.62
N LEU A 305 17.07 20.93 29.79
CA LEU A 305 18.50 21.25 29.72
C LEU A 305 18.85 22.45 30.63
N GLN A 306 19.83 22.28 31.52
CA GLN A 306 20.37 23.33 32.39
C GLN A 306 21.79 23.76 31.97
N GLY A 307 22.17 25.00 32.29
CA GLY A 307 23.54 25.50 32.15
C GLY A 307 24.06 25.56 30.70
N LEU A 308 25.26 25.01 30.48
CA LEU A 308 26.05 25.16 29.25
C LEU A 308 25.45 24.40 28.03
N LEU A 309 24.76 23.29 28.27
CA LEU A 309 24.12 22.50 27.19
C LEU A 309 23.02 23.30 26.48
N ARG A 310 22.29 24.15 27.21
CA ARG A 310 21.28 25.03 26.60
C ARG A 310 21.92 26.04 25.63
N VAL A 311 23.07 26.60 25.99
CA VAL A 311 23.82 27.55 25.16
C VAL A 311 24.32 26.89 23.88
N PHE A 312 24.93 25.70 23.97
CA PHE A 312 25.37 24.95 22.79
C PHE A 312 24.21 24.54 21.88
N SER A 313 23.05 24.18 22.44
CA SER A 313 21.85 23.90 21.66
C SER A 313 21.32 25.14 20.92
N PHE A 314 21.33 26.33 21.52
CA PHE A 314 21.00 27.59 20.82
C PHE A 314 21.97 27.87 19.66
N LEU A 315 23.27 27.69 19.89
CA LEU A 315 24.30 27.92 18.88
C LEU A 315 24.19 26.93 17.71
N GLY A 316 24.06 25.62 18.01
CA GLY A 316 23.94 24.56 17.01
C GLY A 316 22.68 24.70 16.17
N LEU A 317 21.56 25.07 16.80
CA LEU A 317 20.31 25.31 16.09
C LEU A 317 20.38 26.59 15.24
N GLY A 318 20.97 27.68 15.75
CA GLY A 318 21.25 28.88 14.96
C GLY A 318 22.07 28.58 13.70
N ALA A 319 23.12 27.75 13.85
CA ALA A 319 23.91 27.29 12.71
C ALA A 319 23.10 26.43 11.72
N ALA A 320 22.22 25.54 12.22
CA ALA A 320 21.35 24.73 11.38
C ALA A 320 20.36 25.57 10.56
N LEU A 321 19.76 26.61 11.15
CA LEU A 321 18.86 27.54 10.46
C LEU A 321 19.59 28.35 9.39
N ILE A 322 20.80 28.83 9.69
CA ILE A 322 21.66 29.50 8.71
C ILE A 322 22.00 28.56 7.55
N GLY A 323 22.36 27.31 7.84
CA GLY A 323 22.64 26.28 6.85
C GLY A 323 21.43 25.97 5.96
N LEU A 324 20.23 25.88 6.55
CA LEU A 324 18.99 25.64 5.81
C LEU A 324 18.62 26.84 4.92
N GLY A 325 18.74 28.06 5.43
CA GLY A 325 18.54 29.29 4.65
C GLY A 325 19.54 29.42 3.50
N TYR A 326 20.80 29.04 3.72
CA TYR A 326 21.82 28.98 2.69
C TYR A 326 21.51 27.94 1.60
N ALA A 327 21.17 26.70 2.00
CA ALA A 327 20.82 25.63 1.08
C ALA A 327 19.60 25.99 0.23
N TYR A 328 18.57 26.60 0.84
CA TYR A 328 17.39 27.08 0.13
C TYR A 328 17.73 28.19 -0.86
N ARG A 329 18.58 29.15 -0.48
CA ARG A 329 18.98 30.24 -1.38
C ARG A 329 19.82 29.74 -2.56
N ARG A 330 20.74 28.80 -2.31
CA ARG A 330 21.66 28.28 -3.34
C ARG A 330 20.98 27.30 -4.29
N LEU A 331 20.05 26.48 -3.81
CA LEU A 331 19.40 25.43 -4.61
C LEU A 331 18.01 25.84 -5.12
N GLY A 332 17.40 26.88 -4.54
CA GLY A 332 16.05 27.34 -4.90
C GLY A 332 16.01 28.40 -6.01
N PHE A 333 17.14 29.00 -6.39
CA PHE A 333 17.19 30.14 -7.33
C PHE A 333 17.94 29.89 -8.65
N ASP A 334 18.50 28.70 -8.89
CA ASP A 334 19.15 28.35 -10.17
C ASP A 334 18.19 27.73 -11.22
N SER A 335 16.88 27.78 -10.99
CA SER A 335 15.87 27.39 -11.98
C SER A 335 15.13 28.63 -12.48
N ARG A 336 15.76 29.40 -13.38
CA ARG A 336 15.06 30.16 -14.42
C ARG A 336 15.21 29.42 -15.74
#